data_AF-A0A0X8JG37-F1
#
_entry.id   AF-A0A0X8JG37-F1
#
_cell.length_a   1.000
_cell.length_b   1.000
_cell.length_c   1.000
_cell.angle_alpha   90.00
_cell.angle_beta   90.00
_cell.angle_gamma   90.00
#
_symmetry.space_group_name_H-M   'P 1'
#
loop_
_entity.id
_entity.type
_entity.pdbx_description
1 polymer ?
#
loop_
_entity_poly.entity_id
_entity_poly.type
_entity_poly.pdbx_seq_one_letter_code
_entity_poly.pdbx_strand_id
1 'polypeptide(L)'
;MPALLDAEGRAELTEDLAARPWAWCARERVAPWAVPDSLHPGGTEAPAAASGPAPTGVLRTLTLGGPGERLVMPGGVVVLDPAAGSSATEPTRVRDVWVMDAADRPTAPALDRPVRYRPPRPAEATAATGPGRKGPAAARRPGALPLSRSAAQDLYWFGRYAERGESTARLALVAQDLVEDSSEHPGTDGFVAMSVLLDAIDAVTAVHGEEAGRSLATREAAGPTAPREHLRALVLDAGRRGPVRYSARRAVLAAGQVRDLRSEDTWIVLARLEELLAEAEGLPLAGPPSMARVLGEVLELRLALTGVTADGLVRDASWAYLDAGRRVERAQETLRILRAVAADQRADGASALIEAVARSRNSVISLRRRLAEDPAGLSGLDVGLDLLLSDPSNPRSVLLQLERLREDLAHMPSLSLDGAIGVPLDALTVLDVARAASDRAHLTAVLAELEEGVRAVSAVLDATAFRAQRSHRIVQEVR
;
A
#
# COMPACT_ATOMS: atom_id res chain seq x y z
N MET A 1 10.31 33.59 0.93
CA MET A 1 10.87 33.05 -0.32
C MET A 1 10.75 33.96 -1.54
N PRO A 2 9.89 35.00 -1.63
CA PRO A 2 9.92 35.94 -2.76
C PRO A 2 11.24 36.72 -2.93
N ALA A 3 11.98 36.93 -1.84
CA ALA A 3 13.26 37.65 -1.85
C ALA A 3 14.48 36.80 -2.28
N LEU A 4 14.29 35.49 -2.46
CA LEU A 4 15.33 34.56 -2.94
C LEU A 4 15.09 34.14 -4.40
N LEU A 5 13.98 34.56 -4.99
CA LEU A 5 13.63 34.31 -6.39
C LEU A 5 14.14 35.48 -7.24
N ASP A 6 14.66 35.18 -8.42
CA ASP A 6 14.99 36.18 -9.42
C ASP A 6 13.71 36.80 -10.01
N ALA A 7 13.85 37.63 -11.06
CA ALA A 7 12.69 38.30 -11.66
C ALA A 7 11.74 37.30 -12.34
N GLU A 8 12.28 36.24 -12.94
CA GLU A 8 11.54 35.21 -13.67
C GLU A 8 10.76 34.32 -12.70
N GLY A 9 11.41 33.80 -11.67
CA GLY A 9 10.76 32.97 -10.64
C GLY A 9 9.69 33.71 -9.84
N ARG A 10 9.79 35.05 -9.73
CA ARG A 10 8.72 35.87 -9.14
C ARG A 10 7.51 36.01 -10.06
N ALA A 11 7.72 36.12 -11.38
CA ALA A 11 6.64 36.20 -12.34
C ALA A 11 5.88 34.86 -12.40
N GLU A 12 6.61 33.75 -12.47
CA GLU A 12 6.05 32.39 -12.45
C GLU A 12 5.24 32.14 -11.17
N LEU A 13 5.80 32.46 -9.99
CA LEU A 13 5.07 32.32 -8.72
C LEU A 13 3.78 33.17 -8.69
N THR A 14 3.79 34.35 -9.31
CA THR A 14 2.61 35.23 -9.36
C THR A 14 1.52 34.65 -10.25
N GLU A 15 1.90 34.09 -11.41
CA GLU A 15 0.97 33.40 -12.30
C GLU A 15 0.36 32.16 -11.62
N ASP A 16 1.19 31.40 -10.90
CA ASP A 16 0.77 30.17 -10.22
C ASP A 16 -0.13 30.45 -9.00
N LEU A 17 0.13 31.54 -8.28
CA LEU A 17 -0.74 32.06 -7.22
C LEU A 17 -2.10 32.51 -7.78
N ALA A 18 -2.12 33.15 -8.95
CA ALA A 18 -3.34 33.63 -9.58
C ALA A 18 -4.18 32.47 -10.15
N ALA A 19 -3.54 31.45 -10.71
CA ALA A 19 -4.22 30.28 -11.26
C ALA A 19 -4.85 29.41 -10.16
N ARG A 20 -4.20 29.29 -9.00
CA ARG A 20 -4.62 28.38 -7.92
C ARG A 20 -4.55 29.01 -6.53
N PRO A 21 -5.25 30.12 -6.24
CA PRO A 21 -5.10 30.86 -4.99
C PRO A 21 -5.43 30.02 -3.74
N TRP A 22 -6.31 29.04 -3.89
CA TRP A 22 -6.71 28.10 -2.83
C TRP A 22 -5.59 27.11 -2.43
N ALA A 23 -4.54 26.95 -3.24
CA ALA A 23 -3.43 26.03 -2.97
C ALA A 23 -2.32 26.65 -2.12
N TRP A 24 -2.37 27.96 -1.86
CA TRP A 24 -1.27 28.71 -1.25
C TRP A 24 -1.69 29.34 0.09
N CYS A 25 -0.74 29.42 1.02
CA CYS A 25 -0.85 30.24 2.21
C CYS A 25 0.44 31.03 2.43
N ALA A 26 0.31 32.28 2.87
CA ALA A 26 1.44 33.13 3.20
C ALA A 26 1.61 33.22 4.73
N ARG A 27 2.87 33.23 5.19
CA ARG A 27 3.20 33.42 6.60
C ARG A 27 4.31 34.45 6.72
N GLU A 28 4.22 35.29 7.74
CA GLU A 28 5.32 36.16 8.12
C GLU A 28 6.55 35.33 8.48
N ARG A 29 7.74 35.80 8.10
CA ARG A 29 8.99 35.08 8.35
C ARG A 29 9.34 35.21 9.83
N VAL A 30 9.10 34.14 10.58
CA VAL A 30 9.57 34.03 11.98
C VAL A 30 11.07 33.73 11.96
N ALA A 31 11.86 34.47 12.74
CA ALA A 31 13.27 34.19 12.90
C ALA A 31 13.45 32.78 13.51
N PRO A 32 14.13 31.85 12.82
CA PRO A 32 14.35 30.53 13.35
C PRO A 32 15.32 30.57 14.54
N TRP A 33 15.16 29.65 15.49
CA TRP A 33 16.10 29.46 16.58
C TRP A 33 17.26 28.56 16.11
N ALA A 34 18.46 28.90 16.55
CA ALA A 34 19.69 28.20 16.17
C ALA A 34 19.91 26.96 17.03
N VAL A 35 20.29 25.84 16.40
CA VAL A 35 20.73 24.62 17.10
C VAL A 35 22.25 24.53 17.01
N PRO A 36 22.98 24.51 18.14
CA PRO A 36 24.44 24.35 18.12
C PRO A 36 24.85 23.04 17.42
N ASP A 37 25.71 23.12 16.40
CA ASP A 37 26.18 21.95 15.67
C ASP A 37 27.38 21.33 16.40
N SER A 38 27.12 20.41 17.33
CA SER A 38 28.14 19.83 18.21
C SER A 38 28.79 18.52 17.72
N LEU A 39 28.84 18.25 16.41
CA LEU A 39 29.39 16.97 15.90
C LEU A 39 30.57 17.18 14.94
N HIS A 40 31.79 17.10 15.48
CA HIS A 40 32.96 16.66 14.73
C HIS A 40 33.15 15.14 14.96
N PRO A 41 33.33 14.32 13.91
CA PRO A 41 33.73 12.94 14.07
C PRO A 41 35.22 12.90 14.39
N GLY A 42 35.56 12.92 15.68
CA GLY A 42 36.92 12.72 16.20
C GLY A 42 37.47 13.91 16.98
N GLY A 43 37.65 13.75 18.29
CA GLY A 43 38.48 14.64 19.12
C GLY A 43 37.73 15.32 20.27
N THR A 44 38.26 15.16 21.47
CA THR A 44 37.85 15.82 22.73
C THR A 44 38.41 17.24 22.86
N GLU A 45 38.32 18.04 21.81
CA GLU A 45 38.68 19.47 21.88
C GLU A 45 37.43 20.33 21.67
N ALA A 46 37.34 21.40 22.47
CA ALA A 46 36.27 22.39 22.36
C ALA A 46 36.26 22.98 20.94
N PRO A 47 35.08 23.21 20.34
CA PRO A 47 35.00 23.67 18.96
C PRO A 47 35.68 25.04 18.82
N ALA A 48 36.71 25.10 17.97
CA ALA A 48 37.05 26.35 17.31
C ALA A 48 35.76 26.84 16.63
N ALA A 49 35.40 28.10 16.85
CA ALA A 49 34.16 28.71 16.38
C ALA A 49 33.86 28.30 14.92
N ALA A 50 32.89 27.40 14.75
CA ALA A 50 32.42 26.99 13.43
C ALA A 50 31.98 28.27 12.71
N SER A 51 32.78 28.68 11.72
CA SER A 51 32.61 29.95 11.00
C SER A 51 31.54 29.80 9.91
N GLY A 52 30.33 29.45 10.33
CA GLY A 52 29.15 29.35 9.49
C GLY A 52 27.88 29.63 10.31
N PRO A 53 26.79 30.10 9.68
CA PRO A 53 25.54 30.31 10.38
C PRO A 53 25.05 28.97 10.97
N ALA A 54 24.69 28.98 12.26
CA ALA A 54 24.16 27.79 12.93
C ALA A 54 22.90 27.28 12.19
N PRO A 55 22.74 25.95 12.02
CA PRO A 55 21.59 25.40 11.34
C PRO A 55 20.30 25.75 12.09
N THR A 56 19.26 26.02 11.31
CA THR A 56 17.95 26.41 11.81
C THR A 56 17.08 25.17 12.01
N GLY A 57 16.49 25.02 13.20
CA GLY A 57 15.70 23.85 13.56
C GLY A 57 14.20 24.11 13.60
N VAL A 58 13.40 23.14 13.16
CA VAL A 58 11.95 23.09 13.43
C VAL A 58 11.68 22.01 14.47
N LEU A 59 11.15 22.40 15.64
CA LEU A 59 10.70 21.48 16.67
C LEU A 59 9.28 20.99 16.35
N ARG A 60 9.10 19.67 16.32
CA ARG A 60 7.80 19.02 16.24
C ARG A 60 7.52 18.28 17.54
N THR A 61 6.53 18.75 18.29
CA THR A 61 6.00 18.06 19.47
C THR A 61 4.69 17.37 19.12
N LEU A 62 4.45 16.20 19.72
CA LEU A 62 3.21 15.46 19.54
C LEU A 62 2.27 15.76 20.70
N THR A 63 1.00 16.00 20.36
CA THR A 63 -0.07 16.18 21.36
C THR A 63 -1.13 15.11 21.14
N LEU A 64 -1.52 14.46 22.23
CA LEU A 64 -2.57 13.48 22.30
C LEU A 64 -3.85 14.17 22.74
N GLY A 65 -4.82 14.26 21.82
CA GLY A 65 -6.14 14.83 22.10
C GLY A 65 -7.14 13.74 22.51
N GLY A 66 -7.69 13.85 23.71
CA GLY A 66 -8.83 13.08 24.19
C GLY A 66 -10.05 13.98 24.48
N PRO A 67 -11.23 13.40 24.79
CA PRO A 67 -12.41 14.18 25.16
C PRO A 67 -12.15 14.99 26.45
N GLY A 68 -11.94 16.30 26.31
CA GLY A 68 -11.71 17.23 27.41
C GLY A 68 -10.26 17.35 27.90
N GLU A 69 -9.32 16.61 27.32
CA GLU A 69 -7.92 16.64 27.73
C GLU A 69 -6.98 16.67 26.52
N ARG A 70 -5.93 17.50 26.59
CA ARG A 70 -4.83 17.51 25.63
C ARG A 70 -3.55 17.24 26.40
N LEU A 71 -2.93 16.08 26.16
CA LEU A 71 -1.66 15.73 26.76
C LEU A 71 -0.54 15.99 25.76
N VAL A 72 0.40 16.85 26.10
CA VAL A 72 1.63 17.04 25.33
C VAL A 72 2.57 15.91 25.70
N MET A 73 3.01 15.11 24.72
CA MET A 73 3.99 14.07 25.00
C MET A 73 5.33 14.70 25.34
N PRO A 74 6.03 14.23 26.40
CA PRO A 74 7.37 14.70 26.69
C PRO A 74 8.31 14.22 25.57
N GLY A 75 8.94 15.17 24.90
CA GLY A 75 9.85 14.94 23.78
C GLY A 75 9.35 15.57 22.49
N GLY A 76 9.97 15.15 21.40
CA GLY A 76 9.70 15.69 20.07
C GLY A 76 10.84 15.37 19.12
N VAL A 77 10.73 15.91 17.91
CA VAL A 77 11.74 15.75 16.87
C VAL A 77 12.16 17.13 16.40
N VAL A 78 13.47 17.39 16.39
CA VAL A 78 14.04 18.58 15.75
C VAL A 78 14.54 18.19 14.37
N VAL A 79 13.96 18.80 13.35
CA VAL A 79 14.45 18.69 11.98
C VAL A 79 15.36 19.88 11.70
N LEU A 80 16.61 19.63 11.31
CA LEU A 80 17.58 20.66 10.95
C LEU A 80 17.61 20.83 9.44
N ASP A 81 17.33 22.05 8.98
CA ASP A 81 17.42 22.43 7.58
C ASP A 81 18.73 23.25 7.37
N PRO A 82 19.64 22.80 6.49
CA PRO A 82 20.85 23.55 6.19
C PRO A 82 20.60 24.78 5.31
N ALA A 83 19.40 24.97 4.75
CA ALA A 83 19.09 26.13 3.91
C ALA A 83 17.78 26.76 4.35
N ALA A 84 17.83 27.96 4.94
CA ALA A 84 16.65 28.71 5.34
C ALA A 84 15.70 28.97 4.15
N GLY A 85 14.74 28.06 3.91
CA GLY A 85 13.79 28.11 2.81
C GLY A 85 13.59 26.79 2.05
N SER A 86 14.27 25.69 2.38
CA SER A 86 14.07 24.43 1.67
C SER A 86 12.83 23.68 2.18
N SER A 87 11.80 23.55 1.34
CA SER A 87 10.80 22.48 1.50
C SER A 87 11.42 21.15 1.05
N ALA A 88 12.50 20.72 1.71
CA ALA A 88 13.02 19.39 1.47
C ALA A 88 11.99 18.37 2.00
N THR A 89 11.45 17.59 1.08
CA THR A 89 10.60 16.42 1.36
C THR A 89 11.32 15.34 2.17
N GLU A 90 12.63 15.48 2.38
CA GLU A 90 13.45 14.62 3.21
C GLU A 90 14.25 15.44 4.24
N PRO A 91 14.14 15.14 5.55
CA PRO A 91 14.94 15.82 6.56
C PRO A 91 16.40 15.40 6.43
N THR A 92 17.28 16.34 6.07
CA THR A 92 18.73 16.06 5.94
C THR A 92 19.40 15.69 7.25
N ARG A 93 18.92 16.19 8.40
CA ARG A 93 19.39 15.82 9.74
C ARG A 93 18.26 15.92 10.75
N VAL A 94 18.21 14.96 11.66
CA VAL A 94 17.23 14.91 12.77
C VAL A 94 17.97 14.87 14.10
N ARG A 95 17.46 15.58 15.11
CA ARG A 95 17.92 15.50 16.50
C ARG A 95 16.80 15.10 17.44
N ASP A 96 17.18 14.36 18.46
CA ASP A 96 16.33 14.00 19.59
C ASP A 96 16.06 15.22 20.49
N VAL A 97 14.93 15.20 21.20
CA VAL A 97 14.47 16.30 22.08
C VAL A 97 14.30 15.76 23.48
N TRP A 98 15.19 16.18 24.37
CA TRP A 98 15.14 15.79 25.77
C TRP A 98 14.33 16.81 26.57
N VAL A 99 13.24 16.34 27.18
CA VAL A 99 12.44 17.11 28.13
C VAL A 99 12.88 16.72 29.53
N MET A 100 13.60 17.62 30.19
CA MET A 100 14.12 17.40 31.55
C MET A 100 13.03 17.73 32.59
N ASP A 101 12.98 16.94 33.66
CA ASP A 101 12.15 17.27 34.84
C ASP A 101 12.65 18.59 35.46
N ALA A 102 11.76 19.35 36.07
CA ALA A 102 12.09 20.60 36.77
C ALA A 102 13.15 20.40 37.86
N ALA A 103 13.18 19.22 38.49
CA ALA A 103 14.18 18.82 39.47
C ALA A 103 15.56 18.48 38.86
N ASP A 104 15.58 18.06 37.59
CA ASP A 104 16.79 17.67 36.84
C ASP A 104 17.29 18.79 35.90
N ARG A 105 16.68 19.98 35.99
CA ARG A 105 17.22 21.16 35.29
C ARG A 105 18.60 21.44 35.87
N PRO A 106 19.68 21.44 35.05
CA PRO A 106 20.96 21.94 35.54
C PRO A 106 20.75 23.40 35.96
N THR A 107 20.86 23.67 37.26
CA THR A 107 21.06 25.01 37.80
C THR A 107 22.38 25.47 37.22
N ALA A 108 22.32 26.20 36.10
CA ALA A 108 23.47 26.53 35.27
C ALA A 108 24.72 26.83 36.11
N PRO A 109 25.72 25.92 36.16
CA PRO A 109 27.06 26.31 36.50
C PRO A 109 27.74 26.69 35.18
N ALA A 110 28.62 27.70 35.23
CA ALA A 110 29.51 28.00 34.12
C ALA A 110 30.17 26.70 33.60
N LEU A 111 29.91 26.38 32.34
CA LEU A 111 30.40 25.18 31.65
C LEU A 111 31.90 25.30 31.40
N ASP A 112 32.72 25.01 32.41
CA ASP A 112 34.19 24.96 32.29
C ASP A 112 34.78 23.54 32.42
N ARG A 113 33.97 22.48 32.58
CA ARG A 113 34.46 21.10 32.48
C ARG A 113 33.48 20.17 31.75
N PRO A 114 33.98 19.28 30.87
CA PRO A 114 33.13 18.32 30.18
C PRO A 114 32.57 17.28 31.17
N VAL A 115 31.25 17.22 31.28
CA VAL A 115 30.53 16.20 32.04
C VAL A 115 30.61 14.89 31.24
N ARG A 116 31.30 13.87 31.78
CA ARG A 116 31.26 12.52 31.22
C ARG A 116 29.94 11.85 31.62
N TYR A 117 29.03 11.71 30.68
CA TYR A 117 27.82 10.91 30.84
C TYR A 117 28.17 9.42 30.83
N ARG A 118 27.72 8.70 31.86
CA ARG A 118 27.77 7.23 31.95
C ARG A 118 26.34 6.74 31.74
N PRO A 119 26.05 5.94 30.69
CA PRO A 119 24.68 5.50 30.43
C PRO A 119 24.16 4.67 31.63
N PRO A 120 22.90 4.84 32.05
CA PRO A 120 22.31 3.99 33.06
C PRO A 120 22.26 2.55 32.52
N ARG A 121 22.74 1.59 33.32
CA ARG A 121 22.52 0.17 33.03
C ARG A 121 21.01 -0.10 33.02
N PRO A 122 20.50 -0.94 32.11
CA PRO A 122 19.10 -1.33 32.14
C PRO A 122 18.76 -1.86 33.52
N ALA A 123 17.71 -1.31 34.12
CA ALA A 123 17.24 -1.73 35.44
C ALA A 123 17.00 -3.23 35.42
N GLU A 124 17.76 -3.97 36.24
CA GLU A 124 17.43 -5.35 36.55
C GLU A 124 16.02 -5.34 37.12
N ALA A 125 15.09 -5.96 36.40
CA ALA A 125 13.75 -6.19 36.88
C ALA A 125 13.87 -6.97 38.20
N THR A 126 13.62 -6.29 39.32
CA THR A 126 13.58 -6.91 40.64
C THR A 126 12.48 -7.97 40.63
N ALA A 127 12.90 -9.23 40.52
CA ALA A 127 12.05 -10.38 40.69
C ALA A 127 11.48 -10.37 42.13
N ALA A 128 10.19 -10.08 42.25
CA ALA A 128 9.46 -10.35 43.49
C ALA A 128 9.33 -11.87 43.65
N THR A 129 10.19 -12.47 44.48
CA THR A 129 10.11 -13.87 44.91
C THR A 129 9.07 -14.02 46.02
N GLY A 130 7.86 -14.42 45.65
CA GLY A 130 6.91 -15.08 46.56
C GLY A 130 6.94 -16.60 46.36
N PRO A 131 6.94 -17.44 47.41
CA PRO A 131 7.01 -18.88 47.26
C PRO A 131 5.61 -19.46 47.01
N GLY A 132 5.34 -19.94 45.79
CA GLY A 132 4.07 -20.58 45.48
C GLY A 132 4.08 -21.37 44.17
N ARG A 133 4.29 -22.69 44.28
CA ARG A 133 3.96 -23.78 43.33
C ARG A 133 4.24 -23.52 41.83
N LYS A 134 5.37 -24.04 41.35
CA LYS A 134 5.67 -24.24 39.92
C LYS A 134 4.84 -25.40 39.35
N GLY A 135 3.74 -25.10 38.66
CA GLY A 135 3.32 -25.91 37.51
C GLY A 135 4.23 -25.58 36.32
N PRO A 136 4.35 -26.46 35.29
CA PRO A 136 5.12 -26.12 34.11
C PRO A 136 4.46 -24.92 33.44
N ALA A 137 5.09 -23.74 33.57
CA ALA A 137 4.69 -22.56 32.84
C ALA A 137 4.80 -22.93 31.35
N ALA A 138 3.65 -22.99 30.67
CA ALA A 138 3.62 -23.03 29.22
C ALA A 138 4.59 -21.97 28.74
N ALA A 139 5.61 -22.38 27.97
CA ALA A 139 6.60 -21.48 27.42
C ALA A 139 5.86 -20.40 26.62
N ARG A 140 5.64 -19.23 27.23
CA ARG A 140 5.29 -18.03 26.48
C ARG A 140 6.42 -17.87 25.48
N ARG A 141 6.10 -17.98 24.18
CA ARG A 141 7.05 -17.71 23.10
C ARG A 141 7.74 -16.38 23.42
N PRO A 142 9.05 -16.37 23.69
CA PRO A 142 9.76 -15.12 23.95
C PRO A 142 9.80 -14.33 22.64
N GLY A 143 9.32 -13.09 22.63
CA GLY A 143 9.63 -12.15 21.53
C GLY A 143 8.48 -11.34 20.92
N ALA A 144 7.21 -11.63 21.19
CA ALA A 144 6.12 -10.81 20.67
C ALA A 144 5.90 -9.57 21.55
N LEU A 145 6.70 -8.52 21.36
CA LEU A 145 6.23 -7.18 21.69
C LEU A 145 4.90 -6.98 20.93
N PRO A 146 3.83 -6.51 21.58
CA PRO A 146 2.57 -6.29 20.89
C PRO A 146 2.81 -5.26 19.78
N LEU A 147 2.56 -5.65 18.53
CA LEU A 147 2.55 -4.73 17.38
C LEU A 147 1.66 -3.54 17.71
N SER A 148 2.17 -2.35 17.45
CA SER A 148 1.32 -1.16 17.53
C SER A 148 0.23 -1.24 16.45
N ARG A 149 -0.92 -0.62 16.71
CA ARG A 149 -2.03 -0.58 15.74
C ARG A 149 -1.64 0.10 14.43
N SER A 150 -0.79 1.13 14.50
CA SER A 150 -0.27 1.80 13.31
C SER A 150 0.64 0.87 12.52
N ALA A 151 1.56 0.15 13.16
CA ALA A 151 2.41 -0.82 12.45
C ALA A 151 1.59 -1.94 11.81
N ALA A 152 0.56 -2.45 12.49
CA ALA A 152 -0.37 -3.42 11.92
C ALA A 152 -1.11 -2.86 10.69
N GLN A 153 -1.59 -1.61 10.77
CA GLN A 153 -2.25 -0.93 9.66
C GLN A 153 -1.29 -0.72 8.47
N ASP A 154 -0.07 -0.28 8.72
CA ASP A 154 0.92 -0.03 7.68
C ASP A 154 1.35 -1.34 6.99
N LEU A 155 1.52 -2.44 7.74
CA LEU A 155 1.78 -3.77 7.18
C LEU A 155 0.63 -4.26 6.30
N TYR A 156 -0.61 -4.10 6.78
CA TYR A 156 -1.81 -4.45 6.02
C TYR A 156 -1.89 -3.67 4.71
N TRP A 157 -1.74 -2.34 4.76
CA TRP A 157 -1.78 -1.51 3.57
C TRP A 157 -0.58 -1.73 2.64
N PHE A 158 0.60 -2.01 3.17
CA PHE A 158 1.75 -2.41 2.36
C PHE A 158 1.44 -3.67 1.53
N GLY A 159 0.88 -4.70 2.16
CA GLY A 159 0.44 -5.92 1.47
C GLY A 159 -0.58 -5.63 0.36
N ARG A 160 -1.57 -4.77 0.65
CA ARG A 160 -2.58 -4.35 -0.35
C ARG A 160 -1.98 -3.62 -1.53
N TYR A 161 -1.13 -2.62 -1.28
CA TYR A 161 -0.53 -1.82 -2.35
C TYR A 161 0.44 -2.64 -3.21
N ALA A 162 1.20 -3.55 -2.60
CA ALA A 162 2.07 -4.47 -3.33
C ALA A 162 1.29 -5.44 -4.22
N GLU A 163 0.13 -5.94 -3.76
CA GLU A 163 -0.74 -6.79 -4.58
C GLU A 163 -1.42 -6.00 -5.70
N ARG A 164 -1.96 -4.82 -5.38
CA ARG A 164 -2.62 -3.95 -6.38
C ARG A 164 -1.69 -3.54 -7.51
N GLY A 165 -0.43 -3.21 -7.17
CA GLY A 165 0.60 -2.92 -8.16
C GLY A 165 0.86 -4.11 -9.10
N GLU A 166 0.94 -5.33 -8.55
CA GLU A 166 1.08 -6.56 -9.35
C GLU A 166 -0.10 -6.76 -10.30
N SER A 167 -1.31 -6.75 -9.74
CA SER A 167 -2.54 -7.00 -10.49
C SER A 167 -2.73 -6.00 -11.61
N THR A 168 -2.48 -4.72 -11.34
CA THR A 168 -2.58 -3.66 -12.34
C THR A 168 -1.51 -3.82 -13.42
N ALA A 169 -0.28 -4.17 -13.06
CA ALA A 169 0.79 -4.42 -14.02
C ALA A 169 0.48 -5.64 -14.93
N ARG A 170 -0.06 -6.73 -14.38
CA ARG A 170 -0.47 -7.91 -15.18
C ARG A 170 -1.62 -7.60 -16.11
N LEU A 171 -2.62 -6.83 -15.64
CA LEU A 171 -3.72 -6.36 -16.48
C LEU A 171 -3.21 -5.48 -17.62
N ALA A 172 -2.34 -4.51 -17.31
CA ALA A 172 -1.74 -3.62 -18.30
C ALA A 172 -0.94 -4.40 -19.35
N LEU A 173 -0.20 -5.43 -18.95
CA LEU A 173 0.58 -6.26 -19.87
C LEU A 173 -0.31 -7.03 -20.84
N VAL A 174 -1.37 -7.68 -20.35
CA VAL A 174 -2.34 -8.39 -21.21
C VAL A 174 -3.08 -7.42 -22.13
N ALA A 175 -3.45 -6.25 -21.62
CA ALA A 175 -4.11 -5.23 -22.43
C ALA A 175 -3.18 -4.64 -23.49
N GLN A 176 -1.89 -4.52 -23.21
CA GLN A 176 -0.91 -4.08 -24.21
C GLN A 176 -0.80 -5.07 -25.37
N ASP A 177 -0.70 -6.37 -25.09
CA ASP A 177 -0.70 -7.40 -26.13
C ASP A 177 -1.96 -7.32 -26.99
N LEU A 178 -3.14 -7.18 -26.36
CA LEU A 178 -4.41 -7.04 -27.08
C LEU A 178 -4.48 -5.76 -27.93
N VAL A 179 -3.94 -4.65 -27.43
CA VAL A 179 -3.84 -3.39 -28.19
C VAL A 179 -2.91 -3.56 -29.39
N GLU A 180 -1.76 -4.20 -29.22
CA GLU A 180 -0.82 -4.46 -30.30
C GLU A 180 -1.42 -5.36 -31.39
N ASP A 181 -2.13 -6.42 -31.00
CA ASP A 181 -2.69 -7.40 -31.94
C ASP A 181 -4.00 -6.92 -32.60
N SER A 182 -4.84 -6.21 -31.86
CA SER A 182 -6.24 -6.01 -32.23
C SER A 182 -6.65 -4.57 -32.52
N SER A 183 -5.89 -3.55 -32.10
CA SER A 183 -6.32 -2.14 -32.21
C SER A 183 -6.57 -1.66 -33.64
N GLU A 184 -5.88 -2.25 -34.62
CA GLU A 184 -6.01 -1.91 -36.06
C GLU A 184 -7.03 -2.80 -36.79
N HIS A 185 -7.72 -3.69 -36.07
CA HIS A 185 -8.65 -4.68 -36.63
C HIS A 185 -10.09 -4.55 -36.05
N PRO A 186 -10.79 -3.41 -36.23
CA PRO A 186 -12.17 -3.25 -35.76
C PRO A 186 -13.10 -4.33 -36.29
N GLY A 187 -14.02 -4.79 -35.42
CA GLY A 187 -15.03 -5.82 -35.77
C GLY A 187 -14.58 -7.27 -35.59
N THR A 188 -13.34 -7.51 -35.12
CA THR A 188 -12.87 -8.85 -34.72
C THR A 188 -13.19 -9.15 -33.26
N ASP A 189 -13.28 -10.44 -32.90
CA ASP A 189 -13.43 -10.87 -31.50
C ASP A 189 -12.29 -10.36 -30.61
N GLY A 190 -11.07 -10.27 -31.17
CA GLY A 190 -9.90 -9.70 -30.48
C GLY A 190 -10.09 -8.21 -30.15
N PHE A 191 -10.65 -7.43 -31.08
CA PHE A 191 -10.96 -6.02 -30.84
C PHE A 191 -12.02 -5.85 -29.76
N VAL A 192 -13.04 -6.72 -29.74
CA VAL A 192 -14.07 -6.73 -28.69
C VAL A 192 -13.45 -7.07 -27.34
N ALA A 193 -12.62 -8.12 -27.26
CA ALA A 193 -11.95 -8.52 -26.03
C ALA A 193 -11.00 -7.43 -25.50
N MET A 194 -10.22 -6.81 -26.38
CA MET A 194 -9.37 -5.64 -26.07
C MET A 194 -10.21 -4.53 -25.44
N SER A 195 -11.31 -4.17 -26.10
CA SER A 195 -12.17 -3.07 -25.71
C SER A 195 -12.84 -3.30 -24.35
N VAL A 196 -13.44 -4.47 -24.16
CA VAL A 196 -14.07 -4.85 -22.89
C VAL A 196 -13.03 -4.92 -21.79
N LEU A 197 -11.81 -5.42 -22.05
CA LEU A 197 -10.77 -5.46 -21.04
C LEU A 197 -10.30 -4.07 -20.62
N LEU A 198 -10.14 -3.13 -21.56
CA LEU A 198 -9.77 -1.74 -21.23
C LEU A 198 -10.85 -1.07 -20.35
N ASP A 199 -12.12 -1.21 -20.71
CA ASP A 199 -13.23 -0.68 -19.90
C ASP A 199 -13.30 -1.37 -18.52
N ALA A 200 -13.03 -2.67 -18.45
CA ALA A 200 -12.99 -3.41 -17.20
C ALA A 200 -11.81 -2.97 -16.30
N ILE A 201 -10.64 -2.69 -16.89
CA ILE A 201 -9.46 -2.18 -16.17
C ILE A 201 -9.76 -0.82 -15.51
N ASP A 202 -10.48 0.07 -16.19
CA ASP A 202 -10.91 1.34 -15.59
C ASP A 202 -11.78 1.12 -14.36
N ALA A 203 -12.75 0.21 -14.49
CA ALA A 203 -13.68 -0.13 -13.42
C ALA A 203 -12.95 -0.73 -12.21
N VAL A 204 -11.90 -1.55 -12.43
CA VAL A 204 -11.13 -2.17 -11.34
C VAL A 204 -10.17 -1.17 -10.67
N THR A 205 -9.48 -0.36 -11.45
CA THR A 205 -8.40 0.51 -10.93
C THR A 205 -8.91 1.82 -10.36
N ALA A 206 -10.17 2.19 -10.62
CA ALA A 206 -10.73 3.46 -10.19
C ALA A 206 -9.87 4.66 -10.62
N VAL A 207 -9.24 4.56 -11.80
CA VAL A 207 -8.65 5.70 -12.53
C VAL A 207 -9.72 6.77 -12.87
N HIS A 208 -10.99 6.50 -12.54
CA HIS A 208 -12.09 7.45 -12.46
C HIS A 208 -12.54 7.71 -11.02
N GLY A 209 -12.29 8.93 -10.52
CA GLY A 209 -13.21 9.58 -9.58
C GLY A 209 -14.28 10.32 -10.39
N GLU A 210 -15.55 10.27 -9.95
CA GLU A 210 -16.75 10.94 -10.49
C GLU A 210 -17.09 10.76 -12.00
N GLU A 211 -16.16 10.29 -12.84
CA GLU A 211 -16.29 10.12 -14.29
C GLU A 211 -16.33 8.63 -14.69
N ALA A 212 -17.06 7.81 -13.93
CA ALA A 212 -17.36 6.45 -14.33
C ALA A 212 -18.23 6.49 -15.62
N GLY A 213 -17.59 6.43 -16.80
CA GLY A 213 -18.35 6.50 -18.06
C GLY A 213 -17.60 6.92 -19.32
N ARG A 214 -16.27 7.09 -19.33
CA ARG A 214 -15.55 7.27 -20.61
C ARG A 214 -15.45 5.92 -21.33
N SER A 215 -16.53 5.54 -22.01
CA SER A 215 -16.62 4.39 -22.92
C SER A 215 -15.45 4.36 -23.91
N LEU A 216 -15.06 3.16 -24.38
CA LEU A 216 -14.28 2.96 -25.60
C LEU A 216 -14.59 3.96 -26.72
N ALA A 217 -15.86 4.35 -26.92
CA ALA A 217 -16.26 5.35 -27.91
C ALA A 217 -15.57 6.73 -27.73
N THR A 218 -15.25 7.11 -26.50
CA THR A 218 -14.48 8.32 -26.17
C THR A 218 -13.00 8.14 -26.51
N ARG A 219 -12.47 6.91 -26.40
CA ARG A 219 -11.09 6.55 -26.75
C ARG A 219 -10.91 6.46 -28.26
N GLU A 220 -11.85 5.86 -28.97
CA GLU A 220 -11.88 5.79 -30.43
C GLU A 220 -11.96 7.19 -31.04
N ALA A 221 -12.77 8.08 -30.46
CA ALA A 221 -12.85 9.48 -30.88
C ALA A 221 -11.55 10.28 -30.61
N ALA A 222 -10.70 9.85 -29.67
CA ALA A 222 -9.44 10.51 -29.34
C ALA A 222 -8.27 10.13 -30.28
N GLY A 223 -8.46 9.17 -31.19
CA GLY A 223 -7.50 8.82 -32.23
C GLY A 223 -6.74 7.50 -32.00
N PRO A 224 -5.91 7.07 -32.97
CA PRO A 224 -5.30 5.74 -32.99
C PRO A 224 -4.25 5.50 -31.89
N THR A 225 -3.74 6.55 -31.23
CA THR A 225 -2.78 6.44 -30.11
C THR A 225 -3.46 6.33 -28.74
N ALA A 226 -4.76 6.61 -28.64
CA ALA A 226 -5.48 6.72 -27.37
C ALA A 226 -5.41 5.45 -26.49
N PRO A 227 -5.50 4.21 -27.02
CA PRO A 227 -5.32 3.02 -26.21
C PRO A 227 -3.92 2.92 -25.58
N ARG A 228 -2.86 3.29 -26.33
CA ARG A 228 -1.47 3.26 -25.85
C ARG A 228 -1.22 4.35 -24.80
N GLU A 229 -1.77 5.54 -24.99
CA GLU A 229 -1.72 6.63 -24.01
C GLU A 229 -2.43 6.26 -22.71
N HIS A 230 -3.58 5.60 -22.82
CA HIS A 230 -4.32 5.11 -21.67
C HIS A 230 -3.51 4.06 -20.89
N LEU A 231 -2.92 3.07 -21.58
CA LEU A 231 -2.05 2.08 -20.94
C LEU A 231 -0.82 2.72 -20.28
N ARG A 232 -0.19 3.72 -20.93
CA ARG A 232 0.90 4.49 -20.30
C ARG A 232 0.43 5.15 -19.00
N ALA A 233 -0.73 5.79 -19.01
CA ALA A 233 -1.28 6.44 -17.82
C ALA A 233 -1.58 5.44 -16.70
N LEU A 234 -2.08 4.24 -17.04
CA LEU A 234 -2.31 3.15 -16.10
C LEU A 234 -1.03 2.64 -15.42
N VAL A 235 0.13 2.82 -16.06
CA VAL A 235 1.41 2.45 -15.47
C VAL A 235 2.04 3.61 -14.69
N LEU A 236 2.13 4.80 -15.29
CA LEU A 236 3.03 5.86 -14.84
C LEU A 236 2.36 7.00 -14.05
N ASP A 237 1.04 7.10 -14.04
CA ASP A 237 0.37 8.17 -13.32
C ASP A 237 0.42 7.94 -11.80
N ALA A 238 1.16 8.78 -11.09
CA ALA A 238 1.27 8.71 -9.62
C ALA A 238 0.24 9.58 -8.88
N GLY A 239 -0.50 10.44 -9.59
CA GLY A 239 -1.46 11.39 -9.02
C GLY A 239 -2.87 10.81 -8.90
N ARG A 240 -3.21 9.81 -9.70
CA ARG A 240 -4.48 9.08 -9.63
C ARG A 240 -4.35 7.80 -8.82
N ARG A 241 -5.43 7.40 -8.15
CA ARG A 241 -5.53 6.09 -7.50
C ARG A 241 -5.71 5.03 -8.58
N GLY A 242 -5.08 3.86 -8.40
CA GLY A 242 -5.22 2.73 -9.34
C GLY A 242 -3.92 2.32 -10.03
N PRO A 243 -3.24 3.25 -10.73
CA PRO A 243 -2.06 2.95 -11.52
C PRO A 243 -0.95 2.21 -10.77
N VAL A 244 -0.08 1.53 -11.53
CA VAL A 244 1.06 0.78 -11.01
C VAL A 244 1.94 1.68 -10.15
N ARG A 245 2.31 2.86 -10.65
CA ARG A 245 3.20 3.77 -9.93
C ARG A 245 2.59 4.38 -8.68
N TYR A 246 1.30 4.71 -8.70
CA TYR A 246 0.59 5.09 -7.49
C TYR A 246 0.70 3.99 -6.42
N SER A 247 0.40 2.75 -6.80
CA SER A 247 0.43 1.61 -5.88
C SER A 247 1.85 1.34 -5.37
N ALA A 248 2.86 1.41 -6.22
CA ALA A 248 4.27 1.29 -5.83
C ALA A 248 4.67 2.35 -4.81
N ARG A 249 4.41 3.63 -5.08
CA ARG A 249 4.71 4.74 -4.17
C ARG A 249 4.01 4.57 -2.81
N ARG A 250 2.75 4.15 -2.82
CA ARG A 250 1.99 3.89 -1.59
C ARG A 250 2.54 2.68 -0.83
N ALA A 251 3.02 1.65 -1.52
CA ALA A 251 3.70 0.51 -0.90
C ALA A 251 5.00 0.94 -0.23
N VAL A 252 5.84 1.75 -0.88
CA VAL A 252 7.08 2.28 -0.28
C VAL A 252 6.79 3.10 0.97
N LEU A 253 5.82 4.03 0.91
CA LEU A 253 5.45 4.85 2.06
C LEU A 253 4.97 3.99 3.24
N ALA A 254 4.14 2.98 2.99
CA ALA A 254 3.65 2.07 4.02
C ALA A 254 4.78 1.19 4.60
N ALA A 255 5.65 0.65 3.76
CA ALA A 255 6.85 -0.08 4.20
C ALA A 255 7.77 0.80 5.06
N GLY A 256 7.83 2.11 4.78
CA GLY A 256 8.67 3.09 5.49
C GLY A 256 8.28 3.29 6.95
N GLN A 257 7.01 3.12 7.27
CA GLN A 257 6.51 3.25 8.64
C GLN A 257 6.86 2.05 9.53
N VAL A 258 7.29 0.93 8.92
CA VAL A 258 7.57 -0.35 9.61
C VAL A 258 8.96 -0.88 9.27
N ARG A 259 9.91 0.02 9.04
CA ARG A 259 11.27 -0.28 8.57
C ARG A 259 12.02 -1.27 9.48
N ASP A 260 11.83 -1.15 10.79
CA ASP A 260 12.40 -2.02 11.82
C ASP A 260 11.88 -3.46 11.77
N LEU A 261 10.75 -3.69 11.10
CA LEU A 261 10.14 -5.00 10.95
C LEU A 261 10.51 -5.69 9.62
N ARG A 262 11.31 -5.07 8.75
CA ARG A 262 11.59 -5.52 7.37
C ARG A 262 13.09 -5.80 7.15
N SER A 263 13.38 -6.76 6.26
CA SER A 263 14.75 -7.02 5.79
C SER A 263 15.28 -5.84 4.95
N GLU A 264 16.59 -5.62 4.97
CA GLU A 264 17.28 -4.68 4.08
C GLU A 264 17.01 -5.01 2.59
N ASP A 265 16.87 -6.29 2.24
CA ASP A 265 16.55 -6.74 0.88
C ASP A 265 15.20 -6.19 0.39
N THR A 266 14.25 -5.97 1.30
CA THR A 266 12.94 -5.37 0.94
C THR A 266 13.14 -3.96 0.41
N TRP A 267 14.05 -3.20 1.01
CA TRP A 267 14.34 -1.83 0.62
C TRP A 267 15.03 -1.74 -0.73
N ILE A 268 15.95 -2.65 -1.02
CA ILE A 268 16.62 -2.73 -2.32
C ILE A 268 15.60 -2.93 -3.44
N VAL A 269 14.68 -3.88 -3.26
CA VAL A 269 13.64 -4.17 -4.27
C VAL A 269 12.68 -2.99 -4.45
N LEU A 270 12.25 -2.35 -3.36
CA LEU A 270 11.34 -1.19 -3.42
C LEU A 270 12.00 0.03 -4.07
N ALA A 271 13.27 0.32 -3.74
CA ALA A 271 14.02 1.41 -4.36
C ALA A 271 14.20 1.18 -5.87
N ARG A 272 14.52 -0.05 -6.28
CA ARG A 272 14.64 -0.40 -7.70
C ARG A 272 13.31 -0.28 -8.45
N LEU A 273 12.19 -0.58 -7.79
CA LEU A 273 10.86 -0.40 -8.37
C LEU A 273 10.53 1.08 -8.59
N GLU A 274 10.84 1.95 -7.63
CA GLU A 274 10.64 3.40 -7.79
C GLU A 274 11.52 3.99 -8.90
N GLU A 275 12.79 3.59 -8.94
CA GLU A 275 13.74 4.00 -9.98
C GLU A 275 13.26 3.58 -11.37
N LEU A 276 12.89 2.31 -11.56
CA LEU A 276 12.35 1.79 -12.81
C LEU A 276 11.14 2.60 -13.31
N LEU A 277 10.19 2.90 -12.41
CA LEU A 277 8.98 3.64 -12.77
C LEU A 277 9.23 5.12 -13.01
N ALA A 278 10.28 5.70 -12.41
CA ALA A 278 10.71 7.06 -12.70
C ALA A 278 11.41 7.15 -14.07
N GLU A 279 12.33 6.22 -14.37
CA GLU A 279 13.00 6.12 -15.67
C GLU A 279 12.01 5.94 -16.82
N ALA A 280 10.93 5.19 -16.58
CA ALA A 280 9.90 4.92 -17.57
C ALA A 280 9.12 6.18 -18.04
N GLU A 281 9.14 7.28 -17.28
CA GLU A 281 8.52 8.55 -17.70
C GLU A 281 9.12 9.13 -18.99
N GLY A 282 10.41 8.89 -19.24
CA GLY A 282 11.10 9.39 -20.42
C GLY A 282 10.90 8.53 -21.67
N LEU A 283 10.26 7.37 -21.56
CA LEU A 283 10.13 6.44 -22.68
C LEU A 283 9.12 6.94 -23.73
N PRO A 284 9.32 6.65 -25.03
CA PRO A 284 8.33 6.95 -26.05
C PRO A 284 7.04 6.13 -25.86
N LEU A 285 5.93 6.58 -26.47
CA LEU A 285 4.65 5.84 -26.47
C LEU A 285 4.70 4.56 -27.32
N ALA A 286 5.54 4.54 -28.35
CA ALA A 286 5.74 3.43 -29.27
C ALA A 286 7.22 3.26 -29.59
N GLY A 287 7.64 2.03 -29.88
CA GLY A 287 9.03 1.68 -30.16
C GLY A 287 9.83 1.24 -28.93
N PRO A 288 11.08 0.76 -29.12
CA PRO A 288 11.91 0.27 -28.04
C PRO A 288 12.56 1.41 -27.24
N PRO A 289 12.69 1.28 -25.90
CA PRO A 289 12.12 0.19 -25.10
C PRO A 289 10.61 0.35 -24.89
N SER A 290 9.84 -0.73 -25.07
CA SER A 290 8.39 -0.72 -24.94
C SER A 290 7.92 -0.72 -23.47
N MET A 291 6.68 -0.30 -23.26
CA MET A 291 6.03 -0.37 -21.94
C MET A 291 5.91 -1.81 -21.42
N ALA A 292 5.79 -2.80 -22.30
CA ALA A 292 5.76 -4.22 -21.93
C ALA A 292 7.05 -4.65 -21.22
N ARG A 293 8.21 -4.14 -21.64
CA ARG A 293 9.48 -4.41 -20.95
C ARG A 293 9.46 -3.86 -19.53
N VAL A 294 9.00 -2.62 -19.34
CA VAL A 294 8.87 -2.00 -18.01
C VAL A 294 7.94 -2.82 -17.13
N LEU A 295 6.78 -3.23 -17.66
CA LEU A 295 5.83 -4.09 -16.95
C LEU A 295 6.43 -5.44 -16.58
N GLY A 296 7.23 -6.05 -17.47
CA GLY A 296 7.99 -7.27 -17.19
C GLY A 296 8.93 -7.10 -16.00
N GLU A 297 9.74 -6.04 -16.00
CA GLU A 297 10.65 -5.72 -14.89
C GLU A 297 9.91 -5.39 -13.58
N VAL A 298 8.74 -4.73 -13.64
CA VAL A 298 7.87 -4.54 -12.48
C VAL A 298 7.42 -5.88 -11.90
N LEU A 299 7.04 -6.84 -12.75
CA LEU A 299 6.62 -8.18 -12.31
C LEU A 299 7.79 -8.99 -11.74
N GLU A 300 9.00 -8.87 -12.29
CA GLU A 300 10.22 -9.47 -11.74
C GLU A 300 10.54 -8.94 -10.33
N LEU A 301 10.53 -7.61 -10.16
CA LEU A 301 10.73 -6.99 -8.85
C LEU A 301 9.64 -7.39 -7.86
N ARG A 302 8.40 -7.55 -8.32
CA ARG A 302 7.31 -8.02 -7.49
C ARG A 302 7.46 -9.50 -7.09
N LEU A 303 8.01 -10.35 -7.95
CA LEU A 303 8.37 -11.73 -7.59
C LEU A 303 9.48 -11.74 -6.53
N ALA A 304 10.52 -10.92 -6.71
CA ALA A 304 11.59 -10.74 -5.73
C ALA A 304 11.04 -10.28 -4.37
N LEU A 305 10.12 -9.30 -4.36
CA LEU A 305 9.48 -8.82 -3.14
C LEU A 305 8.72 -9.93 -2.40
N THR A 306 8.01 -10.81 -3.12
CA THR A 306 7.36 -11.98 -2.48
C THR A 306 8.36 -12.96 -1.91
N GLY A 307 9.46 -13.25 -2.61
CA GLY A 307 10.51 -14.14 -2.11
C GLY A 307 11.12 -13.60 -0.82
N VAL A 308 11.56 -12.34 -0.83
CA VAL A 308 12.13 -11.67 0.34
C VAL A 308 11.15 -11.63 1.51
N THR A 309 9.87 -11.37 1.24
CA THR A 309 8.83 -11.36 2.29
C THR A 309 8.55 -12.76 2.85
N ALA A 310 8.57 -13.79 1.99
CA ALA A 310 8.27 -15.16 2.37
C ALA A 310 9.37 -15.79 3.25
N ASP A 311 10.63 -15.43 2.98
CA ASP A 311 11.81 -15.96 3.67
C ASP A 311 12.28 -15.08 4.83
N GLY A 312 12.13 -13.75 4.70
CA GLY A 312 12.66 -12.78 5.66
C GLY A 312 11.77 -12.50 6.87
N LEU A 313 10.49 -12.90 6.85
CA LEU A 313 9.54 -12.60 7.93
C LEU A 313 9.23 -13.81 8.79
N VAL A 314 9.40 -13.63 10.10
CA VAL A 314 8.91 -14.58 11.09
C VAL A 314 7.39 -14.69 10.96
N ARG A 315 6.86 -15.92 11.04
CA ARG A 315 5.42 -16.23 10.97
C ARG A 315 4.69 -15.84 12.26
N ASP A 316 4.66 -14.55 12.51
CA ASP A 316 3.97 -13.89 13.61
C ASP A 316 2.89 -12.93 13.09
N ALA A 317 2.33 -12.11 13.97
CA ALA A 317 1.29 -11.15 13.63
C ALA A 317 1.74 -10.15 12.54
N SER A 318 3.02 -9.80 12.45
CA SER A 318 3.54 -8.86 11.46
C SER A 318 3.43 -9.42 10.05
N TRP A 319 3.79 -10.69 9.89
CA TRP A 319 3.61 -11.43 8.65
C TRP A 319 2.13 -11.56 8.32
N ALA A 320 1.31 -11.92 9.31
CA ALA A 320 -0.11 -12.16 9.09
C ALA A 320 -0.86 -10.90 8.63
N TYR A 321 -0.54 -9.70 9.15
CA TYR A 321 -1.21 -8.46 8.69
C TYR A 321 -0.86 -8.13 7.24
N LEU A 322 0.41 -8.30 6.88
CA LEU A 322 0.87 -8.12 5.51
C LEU A 322 0.16 -9.10 4.57
N ASP A 323 0.15 -10.39 4.92
CA ASP A 323 -0.44 -11.42 4.07
C ASP A 323 -1.96 -11.25 3.96
N ALA A 324 -2.62 -10.86 5.05
CA ALA A 324 -4.04 -10.51 5.04
C ALA A 324 -4.36 -9.38 4.05
N GLY A 325 -3.52 -8.34 4.03
CA GLY A 325 -3.63 -7.26 3.03
C GLY A 325 -3.57 -7.80 1.61
N ARG A 326 -2.58 -8.64 1.30
CA ARG A 326 -2.42 -9.24 -0.03
C ARG A 326 -3.62 -10.08 -0.43
N ARG A 327 -4.10 -10.96 0.45
CA ARG A 327 -5.21 -11.88 0.18
C ARG A 327 -6.51 -11.14 -0.06
N VAL A 328 -6.83 -10.15 0.78
CA VAL A 328 -8.02 -9.32 0.62
C VAL A 328 -7.97 -8.53 -0.70
N GLU A 329 -6.83 -7.90 -1.01
CA GLU A 329 -6.70 -7.16 -2.27
C GLU A 329 -6.87 -8.09 -3.48
N ARG A 330 -6.17 -9.23 -3.49
CA ARG A 330 -6.25 -10.21 -4.58
C ARG A 330 -7.68 -10.70 -4.79
N ALA A 331 -8.37 -11.09 -3.73
CA ALA A 331 -9.75 -11.55 -3.80
C ALA A 331 -10.67 -10.46 -4.38
N GLN A 332 -10.53 -9.21 -3.91
CA GLN A 332 -11.33 -8.09 -4.41
C GLN A 332 -11.05 -7.78 -5.88
N GLU A 333 -9.79 -7.80 -6.31
CA GLU A 333 -9.43 -7.51 -7.69
C GLU A 333 -9.90 -8.60 -8.66
N THR A 334 -9.83 -9.87 -8.26
CA THR A 334 -10.41 -10.99 -9.02
C THR A 334 -11.93 -10.82 -9.16
N LEU A 335 -12.64 -10.52 -8.07
CA LEU A 335 -14.10 -10.32 -8.12
C LEU A 335 -14.48 -9.10 -8.97
N ARG A 336 -13.77 -7.98 -8.84
CA ARG A 336 -14.02 -6.76 -9.63
C ARG A 336 -13.82 -6.98 -11.12
N ILE A 337 -12.72 -7.63 -11.53
CA ILE A 337 -12.47 -7.85 -12.96
C ILE A 337 -13.49 -8.82 -13.56
N LEU A 338 -13.85 -9.89 -12.83
CA LEU A 338 -14.88 -10.82 -13.27
C LEU A 338 -16.24 -10.12 -13.37
N ARG A 339 -16.60 -9.27 -12.41
CA ARG A 339 -17.85 -8.50 -12.42
C ARG A 339 -17.91 -7.52 -13.58
N ALA A 340 -16.83 -6.80 -13.84
CA ALA A 340 -16.75 -5.85 -14.94
C ALA A 340 -16.91 -6.54 -16.31
N VAL A 341 -16.27 -7.69 -16.48
CA VAL A 341 -16.40 -8.52 -17.70
C VAL A 341 -17.79 -9.17 -17.80
N ALA A 342 -18.35 -9.65 -16.70
CA ALA A 342 -19.67 -10.29 -16.68
C ALA A 342 -20.80 -9.32 -17.04
N ALA A 343 -20.72 -8.08 -16.57
CA ALA A 343 -21.71 -7.03 -16.81
C ALA A 343 -21.74 -6.52 -18.26
N ASP A 344 -20.67 -6.75 -19.05
CA ASP A 344 -20.58 -6.26 -20.42
C ASP A 344 -21.22 -7.24 -21.41
N GLN A 345 -22.24 -6.78 -22.14
CA GLN A 345 -22.95 -7.60 -23.13
C GLN A 345 -22.08 -7.92 -24.36
N ARG A 346 -21.06 -7.10 -24.66
CA ARG A 346 -20.13 -7.37 -25.77
C ARG A 346 -19.25 -8.59 -25.51
N ALA A 347 -19.17 -9.04 -24.26
CA ALA A 347 -18.39 -10.22 -23.90
C ALA A 347 -19.10 -11.55 -24.24
N ASP A 348 -20.30 -11.55 -24.84
CA ASP A 348 -20.94 -12.76 -25.36
C ASP A 348 -20.02 -13.46 -26.39
N GLY A 349 -19.66 -14.72 -26.13
CA GLY A 349 -18.86 -15.55 -27.04
C GLY A 349 -17.34 -15.32 -27.03
N ALA A 350 -16.83 -14.33 -26.28
CA ALA A 350 -15.41 -14.02 -26.24
C ALA A 350 -14.62 -14.94 -25.28
N SER A 351 -14.35 -16.18 -25.69
CA SER A 351 -13.41 -17.08 -24.97
C SER A 351 -12.04 -16.41 -24.73
N ALA A 352 -11.63 -15.55 -25.66
CA ALA A 352 -10.42 -14.72 -25.54
C ALA A 352 -10.42 -13.81 -24.31
N LEU A 353 -11.59 -13.35 -23.83
CA LEU A 353 -11.70 -12.44 -22.70
C LEU A 353 -11.50 -13.16 -21.37
N ILE A 354 -12.12 -14.32 -21.16
CA ILE A 354 -11.87 -15.11 -19.95
C ILE A 354 -10.43 -15.61 -19.92
N GLU A 355 -9.84 -15.93 -21.08
CA GLU A 355 -8.43 -16.24 -21.19
C GLU A 355 -7.55 -15.04 -20.84
N ALA A 356 -7.87 -13.84 -21.31
CA ALA A 356 -7.18 -12.60 -20.94
C ALA A 356 -7.25 -12.32 -19.44
N VAL A 357 -8.41 -12.51 -18.82
CA VAL A 357 -8.58 -12.43 -17.36
C VAL A 357 -7.69 -13.48 -16.68
N ALA A 358 -7.71 -14.74 -17.11
CA ALA A 358 -6.87 -15.79 -16.53
C ALA A 358 -5.37 -15.52 -16.72
N ARG A 359 -4.94 -14.93 -17.84
CA ARG A 359 -3.56 -14.45 -18.04
C ARG A 359 -3.20 -13.40 -17.01
N SER A 360 -4.05 -12.38 -16.82
CA SER A 360 -3.82 -11.31 -15.84
C SER A 360 -3.76 -11.83 -14.40
N ARG A 361 -4.47 -12.94 -14.12
CA ARG A 361 -4.48 -13.59 -12.80
C ARG A 361 -3.44 -14.67 -12.62
N ASN A 362 -2.57 -14.91 -13.60
CA ASN A 362 -1.56 -15.97 -13.57
C ASN A 362 -2.17 -17.39 -13.44
N SER A 363 -3.33 -17.60 -14.06
CA SER A 363 -4.07 -18.87 -14.06
C SER A 363 -4.34 -19.42 -15.47
N VAL A 364 -3.76 -18.80 -16.51
CA VAL A 364 -4.00 -19.21 -17.92
C VAL A 364 -3.59 -20.66 -18.22
N ILE A 365 -2.47 -21.14 -17.65
CA ILE A 365 -2.02 -22.52 -17.86
C ILE A 365 -3.03 -23.51 -17.27
N SER A 366 -3.51 -23.23 -16.05
CA SER A 366 -4.55 -24.05 -15.40
C SER A 366 -5.86 -24.02 -16.17
N LEU A 367 -6.26 -22.85 -16.69
CA LEU A 367 -7.45 -22.71 -17.54
C LEU A 367 -7.32 -23.56 -18.81
N ARG A 368 -6.24 -23.37 -19.58
CA ARG A 368 -6.01 -24.10 -20.84
C ARG A 368 -5.96 -25.62 -20.62
N ARG A 369 -5.33 -26.07 -19.53
CA ARG A 369 -5.30 -27.49 -19.17
C ARG A 369 -6.70 -28.04 -18.90
N ARG A 370 -7.50 -27.34 -18.09
CA ARG A 370 -8.89 -27.75 -17.79
C ARG A 370 -9.75 -27.78 -19.04
N LEU A 371 -9.62 -26.80 -19.93
CA LEU A 371 -10.34 -26.78 -21.20
C LEU A 371 -9.93 -27.92 -22.15
N ALA A 372 -8.67 -28.33 -22.13
CA ALA A 372 -8.20 -29.46 -22.93
C ALA A 372 -8.65 -30.83 -22.35
N GLU A 373 -8.80 -30.91 -21.04
CA GLU A 373 -9.21 -32.13 -20.32
C GLU A 373 -10.74 -32.29 -20.21
N ASP A 374 -11.52 -31.22 -20.44
CA ASP A 374 -12.96 -31.22 -20.22
C ASP A 374 -13.73 -32.02 -21.29
N PRO A 375 -14.28 -33.20 -20.96
CA PRO A 375 -15.09 -33.99 -21.88
C PRO A 375 -16.56 -33.51 -21.94
N ALA A 376 -16.98 -32.63 -21.03
CA ALA A 376 -18.37 -32.19 -20.88
C ALA A 376 -18.73 -31.01 -21.80
N GLY A 377 -17.74 -30.38 -22.44
CA GLY A 377 -17.96 -29.26 -23.37
C GLY A 377 -18.46 -28.00 -22.66
N LEU A 378 -18.03 -27.77 -21.42
CA LEU A 378 -18.34 -26.55 -20.69
C LEU A 378 -17.79 -25.34 -21.44
N SER A 379 -18.43 -24.19 -21.24
CA SER A 379 -17.93 -22.96 -21.84
C SER A 379 -16.62 -22.53 -21.16
N GLY A 380 -15.77 -21.81 -21.90
CA GLY A 380 -14.56 -21.21 -21.33
C GLY A 380 -14.84 -20.34 -20.10
N LEU A 381 -16.02 -19.71 -20.06
CA LEU A 381 -16.48 -18.89 -18.96
C LEU A 381 -16.74 -19.74 -17.71
N ASP A 382 -17.42 -20.88 -17.83
CA ASP A 382 -17.73 -21.78 -16.71
C ASP A 382 -16.44 -22.26 -16.04
N VAL A 383 -15.50 -22.76 -16.85
CA VAL A 383 -14.20 -23.27 -16.38
C VAL A 383 -13.37 -22.15 -15.76
N GLY A 384 -13.39 -20.95 -16.34
CA GLY A 384 -12.69 -19.79 -15.81
C GLY A 384 -13.25 -19.28 -14.49
N LEU A 385 -14.58 -19.24 -14.36
CA LEU A 385 -15.26 -18.85 -13.12
C LEU A 385 -15.00 -19.87 -12.01
N ASP A 386 -15.11 -21.18 -12.29
CA ASP A 386 -14.77 -22.23 -11.32
C ASP A 386 -13.32 -22.10 -10.85
N LEU A 387 -12.39 -21.95 -11.81
CA LEU A 387 -10.96 -21.80 -11.54
C LEU A 387 -10.63 -20.58 -10.67
N LEU A 388 -11.29 -19.44 -10.90
CA LEU A 388 -10.97 -18.17 -10.25
C LEU A 388 -11.80 -17.89 -8.99
N LEU A 389 -12.96 -18.53 -8.82
CA LEU A 389 -13.82 -18.35 -7.64
C LEU A 389 -13.67 -19.51 -6.66
N SER A 390 -13.80 -20.74 -7.14
CA SER A 390 -14.14 -21.91 -6.30
C SER A 390 -13.06 -22.98 -6.25
N ASP A 391 -12.02 -22.94 -7.09
CA ASP A 391 -10.96 -23.95 -7.09
C ASP A 391 -10.05 -23.84 -5.83
N PRO A 392 -10.07 -24.81 -4.91
CA PRO A 392 -9.25 -24.76 -3.68
C PRO A 392 -7.76 -25.03 -3.97
N SER A 393 -7.41 -25.51 -5.16
CA SER A 393 -6.02 -25.78 -5.54
C SER A 393 -5.36 -24.61 -6.26
N ASN A 394 -6.13 -23.62 -6.73
CA ASN A 394 -5.58 -22.47 -7.44
C ASN A 394 -5.13 -21.37 -6.43
N PRO A 395 -3.83 -21.02 -6.36
CA PRO A 395 -3.29 -19.95 -5.50
C PRO A 395 -3.93 -18.57 -5.70
N ARG A 396 -4.74 -18.40 -6.75
CA ARG A 396 -5.36 -17.15 -7.16
C ARG A 396 -6.88 -17.17 -7.03
N SER A 397 -7.48 -18.30 -6.66
CA SER A 397 -8.93 -18.35 -6.45
C SER A 397 -9.34 -17.55 -5.22
N VAL A 398 -10.56 -17.00 -5.27
CA VAL A 398 -11.16 -16.25 -4.15
C VAL A 398 -11.33 -17.17 -2.93
N LEU A 399 -11.82 -18.40 -3.15
CA LEU A 399 -11.97 -19.40 -2.09
C LEU A 399 -10.65 -19.60 -1.33
N LEU A 400 -9.57 -19.94 -2.03
CA LEU A 400 -8.29 -20.20 -1.37
C LEU A 400 -7.71 -18.95 -0.70
N GLN A 401 -7.96 -17.74 -1.24
CA GLN A 401 -7.54 -16.52 -0.55
C GLN A 401 -8.22 -16.38 0.81
N LEU A 402 -9.52 -16.64 0.88
CA LEU A 402 -10.30 -16.52 2.10
C LEU A 402 -10.00 -17.65 3.10
N GLU A 403 -9.80 -18.87 2.62
CA GLU A 403 -9.41 -20.00 3.47
C GLU A 403 -8.06 -19.74 4.15
N ARG A 404 -7.06 -19.30 3.38
CA ARG A 404 -5.74 -18.97 3.94
C ARG A 404 -5.78 -17.73 4.83
N LEU A 405 -6.58 -16.72 4.47
CA LEU A 405 -6.78 -15.57 5.34
C LEU A 405 -7.32 -16.01 6.71
N ARG A 406 -8.28 -16.94 6.73
CA ARG A 406 -8.83 -17.52 7.96
C ARG A 406 -7.77 -18.29 8.77
N GLU A 407 -6.88 -19.02 8.12
CA GLU A 407 -5.74 -19.68 8.78
C GLU A 407 -4.77 -18.65 9.40
N ASP A 408 -4.45 -17.58 8.67
CA ASP A 408 -3.51 -16.54 9.10
C ASP A 408 -3.98 -15.83 10.39
N LEU A 409 -5.30 -15.79 10.66
CA LEU A 409 -5.86 -15.24 11.89
C LEU A 409 -5.45 -15.98 13.16
N ALA A 410 -4.99 -17.21 13.07
CA ALA A 410 -4.40 -17.91 14.21
C ALA A 410 -3.19 -17.14 14.80
N HIS A 411 -2.54 -16.30 14.00
CA HIS A 411 -1.46 -15.42 14.43
C HIS A 411 -1.94 -14.06 14.97
N MET A 412 -3.25 -13.79 14.94
CA MET A 412 -3.90 -12.56 15.41
C MET A 412 -5.01 -12.83 16.45
N PRO A 413 -4.72 -13.48 17.60
CA PRO A 413 -5.74 -14.02 18.50
C PRO A 413 -6.63 -12.96 19.18
N SER A 414 -6.27 -11.68 19.09
CA SER A 414 -7.09 -10.56 19.60
C SER A 414 -8.15 -10.08 18.61
N LEU A 415 -8.11 -10.57 17.36
CA LEU A 415 -9.07 -10.25 16.31
C LEU A 415 -10.00 -11.43 16.09
N SER A 416 -11.31 -11.15 16.04
CA SER A 416 -12.31 -12.10 15.58
C SER A 416 -12.86 -11.61 14.25
N LEU A 417 -12.49 -12.29 13.17
CA LEU A 417 -13.02 -12.04 11.82
C LEU A 417 -13.78 -13.25 11.27
N ASP A 418 -13.96 -14.33 12.05
CA ASP A 418 -14.57 -15.57 11.59
C ASP A 418 -15.95 -15.34 10.97
N GLY A 419 -16.78 -14.49 11.58
CA GLY A 419 -18.07 -14.12 11.02
C GLY A 419 -17.97 -13.34 9.70
N ALA A 420 -17.02 -12.41 9.60
CA ALA A 420 -16.86 -11.58 8.40
C ALA A 420 -16.29 -12.37 7.21
N ILE A 421 -15.39 -13.32 7.46
CA ILE A 421 -14.81 -14.20 6.44
C ILE A 421 -15.75 -15.36 6.11
N GLY A 422 -16.50 -15.85 7.10
CA GLY A 422 -17.47 -16.94 6.94
C GLY A 422 -18.54 -16.62 5.90
N VAL A 423 -19.09 -15.39 5.90
CA VAL A 423 -20.13 -14.97 4.94
C VAL A 423 -19.72 -15.20 3.47
N PRO A 424 -18.61 -14.63 2.95
CA PRO A 424 -18.20 -14.89 1.57
C PRO A 424 -17.70 -16.32 1.34
N LEU A 425 -17.15 -17.01 2.36
CA LEU A 425 -16.78 -18.43 2.23
C LEU A 425 -18.02 -19.30 2.02
N ASP A 426 -19.04 -19.16 2.87
CA ASP A 426 -20.28 -19.93 2.79
C ASP A 426 -20.95 -19.69 1.43
N ALA A 427 -20.99 -18.43 0.97
CA ALA A 427 -21.50 -18.08 -0.35
C ALA A 427 -20.75 -18.78 -1.49
N LEU A 428 -19.42 -18.88 -1.42
CA LEU A 428 -18.62 -19.62 -2.41
C LEU A 428 -18.85 -21.14 -2.34
N THR A 429 -19.07 -21.72 -1.16
CA THR A 429 -19.28 -23.17 -1.03
C THR A 429 -20.60 -23.66 -1.62
N VAL A 430 -21.62 -22.80 -1.66
CA VAL A 430 -22.94 -23.12 -2.22
C VAL A 430 -23.12 -22.57 -3.65
N LEU A 431 -22.10 -21.91 -4.20
CA LEU A 431 -22.14 -21.31 -5.52
C LEU A 431 -22.15 -22.40 -6.60
N ASP A 432 -23.27 -22.50 -7.32
CA ASP A 432 -23.35 -23.25 -8.57
C ASP A 432 -22.87 -22.35 -9.72
N VAL A 433 -21.61 -22.53 -10.11
CA VAL A 433 -20.95 -21.73 -11.15
C VAL A 433 -21.66 -21.87 -12.50
N ALA A 434 -22.10 -23.07 -12.87
CA ALA A 434 -22.78 -23.32 -14.15
C ALA A 434 -24.13 -22.59 -14.19
N ARG A 435 -24.89 -22.64 -13.10
CA ARG A 435 -26.13 -21.87 -12.97
C ARG A 435 -25.86 -20.37 -13.00
N ALA A 436 -24.86 -19.88 -12.26
CA ALA A 436 -24.51 -18.46 -12.25
C ALA A 436 -24.14 -17.97 -13.65
N ALA A 437 -23.29 -18.71 -14.37
CA ALA A 437 -22.85 -18.36 -15.71
C ALA A 437 -23.97 -18.36 -16.76
N SER A 438 -25.04 -19.13 -16.54
CA SER A 438 -26.20 -19.18 -17.45
C SER A 438 -27.05 -17.90 -17.46
N ASP A 439 -26.95 -17.05 -16.42
CA ASP A 439 -27.66 -15.78 -16.31
C ASP A 439 -26.68 -14.68 -15.89
N ARG A 440 -26.31 -13.79 -16.83
CA ARG A 440 -25.35 -12.71 -16.58
C ARG A 440 -25.80 -11.72 -15.51
N ALA A 441 -27.11 -11.45 -15.41
CA ALA A 441 -27.63 -10.55 -14.39
C ALA A 441 -27.46 -11.18 -13.01
N HIS A 442 -27.77 -12.48 -12.89
CA HIS A 442 -27.52 -13.24 -11.68
C HIS A 442 -26.02 -13.35 -11.35
N LEU A 443 -25.15 -13.67 -12.32
CA LEU A 443 -23.69 -13.70 -12.14
C LEU A 443 -23.14 -12.37 -11.63
N THR A 444 -23.58 -11.27 -12.23
CA THR A 444 -23.14 -9.91 -11.85
C THR A 444 -23.57 -9.59 -10.41
N ALA A 445 -24.78 -9.98 -10.02
CA ALA A 445 -25.28 -9.81 -8.66
C ALA A 445 -24.49 -10.64 -7.65
N VAL A 446 -24.26 -11.94 -7.93
CA VAL A 446 -23.46 -12.83 -7.07
C VAL A 446 -22.04 -12.30 -6.90
N LEU A 447 -21.39 -11.87 -7.98
CA LEU A 447 -20.04 -11.29 -7.90
C LEU A 447 -20.01 -9.99 -7.10
N ALA A 448 -21.07 -9.18 -7.16
CA ALA A 448 -21.19 -7.96 -6.35
C ALA A 448 -21.35 -8.28 -4.86
N GLU A 449 -22.19 -9.26 -4.51
CA GLU A 449 -22.39 -9.72 -3.13
C GLU A 449 -21.09 -10.30 -2.54
N LEU A 450 -20.37 -11.11 -3.32
CA LEU A 450 -19.06 -11.62 -2.93
C LEU A 450 -18.05 -10.48 -2.73
N GLU A 451 -18.01 -9.49 -3.64
CA GLU A 451 -17.11 -8.34 -3.51
C GLU A 451 -17.42 -7.55 -2.22
N GLU A 452 -18.69 -7.35 -1.91
CA GLU A 452 -19.14 -6.69 -0.68
C GLU A 452 -18.75 -7.49 0.57
N GLY A 453 -18.94 -8.82 0.55
CA GLY A 453 -18.50 -9.71 1.63
C GLY A 453 -16.99 -9.59 1.91
N VAL A 454 -16.16 -9.65 0.87
CA VAL A 454 -14.70 -9.46 1.03
C VAL A 454 -14.36 -8.03 1.50
N ARG A 455 -15.12 -7.02 1.07
CA ARG A 455 -14.97 -5.64 1.56
C ARG A 455 -15.33 -5.50 3.04
N ALA A 456 -16.34 -6.23 3.51
CA ALA A 456 -16.70 -6.26 4.92
C ALA A 456 -15.55 -6.81 5.79
N VAL A 457 -14.79 -7.79 5.31
CA VAL A 457 -13.58 -8.28 6.02
C VAL A 457 -12.58 -7.14 6.27
N SER A 458 -12.31 -6.32 5.25
CA SER A 458 -11.45 -5.13 5.40
C SER A 458 -12.05 -4.10 6.36
N ALA A 459 -13.36 -3.89 6.32
CA ALA A 459 -14.03 -2.92 7.18
C ALA A 459 -13.97 -3.35 8.67
N VAL A 460 -14.12 -4.65 8.94
CA VAL A 460 -13.98 -5.19 10.29
C VAL A 460 -12.53 -5.10 10.76
N LEU A 461 -11.54 -5.40 9.90
CA LEU A 461 -10.12 -5.17 10.21
C LEU A 461 -9.85 -3.71 10.59
N ASP A 462 -10.33 -2.75 9.79
CA ASP A 462 -10.19 -1.33 10.08
C ASP A 462 -10.82 -0.95 11.42
N ALA A 463 -12.01 -1.49 11.73
CA ALA A 463 -12.75 -1.18 12.95
C ALA A 463 -12.15 -1.79 14.21
N THR A 464 -11.55 -2.98 14.11
CA THR A 464 -11.11 -3.79 15.25
C THR A 464 -9.60 -3.73 15.49
N ALA A 465 -8.80 -3.75 14.42
CA ALA A 465 -7.35 -3.79 14.51
C ALA A 465 -6.71 -2.40 14.51
N PHE A 466 -7.26 -1.46 13.72
CA PHE A 466 -6.60 -0.17 13.46
C PHE A 466 -7.20 1.00 14.24
N ARG A 467 -8.53 1.01 14.45
CA ARG A 467 -9.19 2.06 15.23
C ARG A 467 -9.05 1.85 16.74
N ALA A 468 -8.99 2.95 17.50
CA ALA A 468 -9.02 2.88 18.95
C ALA A 468 -10.42 2.45 19.44
N GLN A 469 -10.51 1.29 20.09
CA GLN A 469 -11.68 0.96 20.91
C GLN A 469 -11.87 2.08 21.94
N ARG A 470 -13.08 2.67 21.98
CA ARG A 470 -13.50 3.51 23.11
C ARG A 470 -13.41 2.64 24.36
N SER A 471 -12.48 2.94 25.25
CA SER A 471 -12.47 2.35 26.58
C SER A 471 -13.77 2.73 27.27
N HIS A 472 -14.68 1.75 27.42
CA HIS A 472 -15.81 1.91 28.32
C HIS A 472 -15.22 2.17 29.71
N ARG A 473 -15.46 3.38 30.24
CA ARG A 473 -15.11 3.74 31.61
C ARG A 473 -15.78 2.73 32.54
N ILE A 474 -15.00 1.85 33.15
CA ILE A 474 -15.43 1.15 34.36
C ILE A 474 -15.41 2.22 35.45
N VAL A 475 -16.60 2.70 35.81
CA VAL A 475 -16.78 3.49 37.03
C VAL A 475 -16.60 2.52 38.19
N GLN A 476 -15.43 2.51 38.81
CA GLN A 476 -15.32 1.99 40.17
C GLN A 476 -15.90 3.05 41.10
N GLU A 477 -17.10 2.79 41.63
CA GLU A 477 -17.60 3.50 42.81
C GLU A 477 -16.64 3.20 43.97
N VAL A 478 -15.91 4.23 44.39
CA VAL A 478 -15.24 4.24 45.69
C VAL A 478 -16.29 4.69 46.69
N ARG A 479 -16.67 3.77 47.60
CA ARG A 479 -17.52 4.05 48.77
C ARG A 479 -16.80 4.91 49.79
#